data_AF-A0A0B7NI19-F1
#
_entry.id   AF-A0A0B7NI19-F1
#
_cell.length_a   1.000
_cell.length_b   1.000
_cell.length_c   1.000
_cell.angle_alpha   90.00
_cell.angle_beta   90.00
_cell.angle_gamma   90.00
#
_symmetry.space_group_name_H-M   'P 1'
#
loop_
_entity.id
_entity.type
_entity.pdbx_description
1 polymer ?
#
loop_
_entity_poly.entity_id
_entity_poly.type
_entity_poly.pdbx_seq_one_letter_code
_entity_poly.pdbx_strand_id
1 'polypeptide(L)'
;MDTQASDHAKLAKKHKVVESPYPIGSKVIIKNVNRQNKLDERYEGPYLIHNVTDSGSYTLMDKTVDKFCKKHYEIQAVLDHKGSPDNYLYNVHWNGFDDLIENTWEPVENFDSTKHIELYWGRRGGAKATGKRRLAPKTVN
;
A
#
# COMPACT_ATOMS: atom_id res chain seq x y z
N MET A 1 22.02 5.43 43.24
CA MET A 1 20.97 5.18 42.22
C MET A 1 19.80 6.18 42.35
N ASP A 2 19.82 7.09 43.33
CA ASP A 2 18.64 7.89 43.75
C ASP A 2 18.40 9.18 42.95
N THR A 3 19.36 9.60 42.14
CA THR A 3 19.28 10.84 41.35
C THR A 3 18.23 10.74 40.24
N GLN A 4 18.19 9.62 39.51
CA GLN A 4 17.24 9.43 38.41
C GLN A 4 15.79 9.39 38.90
N ALA A 5 15.51 8.69 40.01
CA ALA A 5 14.16 8.61 40.58
C ALA A 5 13.68 9.98 41.08
N SER A 6 14.57 10.73 41.73
CA SER A 6 14.28 12.08 42.22
C SER A 6 13.99 13.06 41.07
N ASP A 7 14.73 12.96 39.97
CA ASP A 7 14.52 13.82 38.80
C ASP A 7 13.25 13.42 38.02
N HIS A 8 12.95 12.13 37.91
CA HIS A 8 11.69 11.65 37.33
C HIS A 8 10.48 12.15 38.15
N ALA A 9 10.57 12.12 39.48
CA ALA A 9 9.52 12.64 40.36
C ALA A 9 9.31 14.15 40.22
N LYS A 10 10.37 14.94 40.00
CA LYS A 10 10.25 16.38 39.71
C LYS A 10 9.58 16.61 38.34
N LEU A 11 9.92 15.81 37.34
CA LEU A 11 9.34 15.90 35.99
C LEU A 11 7.85 15.58 36.02
N ALA A 12 7.45 14.50 36.68
CA ALA A 12 6.05 14.07 36.80
C ALA A 12 5.14 15.10 37.50
N LYS A 13 5.69 15.94 38.39
CA LYS A 13 4.93 17.03 39.01
C LYS A 13 4.57 18.15 38.04
N LYS A 14 5.37 18.36 36.98
CA LYS A 14 5.20 19.48 36.04
C LYS A 14 4.69 19.03 34.66
N HIS A 15 4.93 17.78 34.30
CA HIS A 15 4.62 17.22 33.00
C HIS A 15 3.74 15.99 33.13
N LYS A 16 2.79 15.85 32.21
CA LYS A 16 2.04 14.60 32.05
C LYS A 16 2.98 13.54 31.46
N VAL A 17 3.48 12.67 32.33
CA VAL A 17 4.22 11.48 31.92
C VAL A 17 3.19 10.44 31.49
N VAL A 18 3.35 9.94 30.26
CA VAL A 18 2.50 8.86 29.75
C VAL A 18 3.17 7.55 30.13
N GLU A 19 2.54 6.78 31.03
CA GLU A 19 3.10 5.53 31.55
C GLU A 19 2.96 4.37 30.55
N SER A 20 1.85 4.33 29.80
CA SER A 20 1.60 3.31 28.79
C SER A 20 2.17 3.74 27.43
N PRO A 21 2.97 2.90 26.76
CA PRO A 21 3.42 3.21 25.41
C PRO A 21 2.23 3.39 24.46
N TYR A 22 2.38 4.30 23.50
CA TYR A 22 1.35 4.52 22.50
C TYR A 22 1.23 3.28 21.59
N PRO A 23 0.02 2.83 21.26
CA PRO A 23 -0.14 1.66 20.41
C PRO A 23 0.34 1.95 18.98
N ILE A 24 0.84 0.91 18.32
CA ILE A 24 1.23 0.96 16.90
C ILE A 24 0.02 1.38 16.06
N GLY A 25 0.24 2.28 15.09
CA GLY A 25 -0.81 2.88 14.27
C GLY A 25 -1.48 4.11 14.87
N SER A 26 -1.10 4.55 16.08
CA SER A 26 -1.56 5.83 16.64
C SER A 26 -1.06 7.00 15.82
N LYS A 27 -1.91 8.01 15.63
CA LYS A 27 -1.54 9.27 14.97
C LYS A 27 -0.86 10.20 15.98
N VAL A 28 0.33 10.68 15.65
CA VAL A 28 1.15 11.56 16.49
C VAL A 28 1.67 12.75 15.69
N ILE A 29 1.95 13.85 16.37
CA ILE A 29 2.61 15.03 15.81
C ILE A 29 3.89 15.24 16.60
N ILE A 30 4.99 15.61 15.94
CA ILE A 30 6.27 15.81 16.62
C ILE A 30 6.51 17.30 16.83
N LYS A 31 7.09 17.67 17.97
CA LYS A 31 7.47 19.06 18.21
C LYS A 31 8.70 19.39 17.36
N ASN A 32 8.63 20.44 16.55
CA ASN A 32 9.77 20.90 15.78
C ASN A 32 10.83 21.51 16.72
N VAL A 33 11.96 20.82 16.85
CA VAL A 33 13.10 21.27 17.68
C VAL A 33 13.96 22.29 16.94
N ASN A 34 13.95 22.27 15.60
CA ASN A 34 14.79 23.09 14.74
C ASN A 34 14.13 24.41 14.31
N ARG A 35 12.97 24.73 14.89
CA ARG A 35 12.21 25.95 14.61
C ARG A 35 13.05 27.21 14.85
N GLN A 36 13.28 27.99 13.78
CA GLN A 36 14.10 29.22 13.86
C GLN A 36 13.23 30.47 14.11
N ASN A 37 12.05 30.55 13.50
CA ASN A 37 11.21 31.76 13.55
C ASN A 37 9.89 31.56 14.29
N LYS A 38 9.26 32.67 14.69
CA LYS A 38 7.96 32.64 15.38
C LYS A 38 6.80 32.25 14.45
N LEU A 39 6.96 32.45 13.14
CA LEU A 39 5.94 32.09 12.15
C LEU A 39 6.02 30.62 11.71
N ASP A 40 7.18 29.97 11.93
CA ASP A 40 7.38 28.56 11.58
C ASP A 40 6.49 27.64 12.43
N GLU A 41 6.08 26.52 11.85
CA GLU A 41 5.24 25.52 12.48
C GLU A 41 5.90 24.93 13.72
N ARG A 42 5.17 24.91 14.84
CA ARG A 42 5.67 24.37 16.12
C ARG A 42 5.64 22.85 16.17
N TYR A 43 4.74 22.23 15.42
CA TYR A 43 4.55 20.80 15.37
C TYR A 43 4.52 20.37 13.91
N GLU A 44 5.20 19.28 13.61
CA GLU A 44 5.28 18.69 12.27
C GLU A 44 4.40 17.44 12.18
N GLY A 45 3.84 17.28 10.99
CA GLY A 45 3.11 16.10 10.55
C GLY A 45 1.77 15.88 11.23
N PRO A 46 0.99 14.97 10.65
CA PRO A 46 0.51 13.83 11.41
C PRO A 46 1.20 12.54 10.95
N TYR A 47 2.04 11.98 11.80
CA TYR A 47 2.71 10.69 11.59
C TYR A 47 1.93 9.55 12.22
N LEU A 48 2.24 8.32 11.80
CA LEU A 48 1.89 7.12 12.54
C LEU A 48 3.08 6.51 13.24
N ILE A 49 2.80 5.89 14.37
CA ILE A 49 3.71 4.94 14.97
C ILE A 49 3.75 3.68 14.10
N HIS A 50 4.88 3.37 13.50
CA HIS A 50 5.08 2.18 12.67
C HIS A 50 5.57 0.99 13.50
N ASN A 51 6.62 1.19 14.30
CA ASN A 51 7.14 0.18 15.22
C ASN A 51 7.68 0.83 16.49
N VAL A 52 7.81 0.02 17.54
CA VAL A 52 8.55 0.33 18.77
C VAL A 52 9.72 -0.63 18.84
N THR A 53 10.93 -0.11 19.03
CA THR A 53 12.11 -0.95 19.23
C THR A 53 12.14 -1.49 20.66
N ASP A 54 12.92 -2.55 20.91
CA ASP A 54 13.08 -3.10 22.26
C ASP A 54 13.62 -2.08 23.27
N SER A 55 14.31 -1.04 22.80
CA SER A 55 14.79 0.09 23.61
C SER A 55 13.73 1.17 23.87
N GLY A 56 12.51 1.00 23.36
CA GLY A 56 11.38 1.91 23.55
C GLY A 56 11.35 3.12 22.62
N SER A 57 12.20 3.15 21.58
CA SER A 57 12.14 4.21 20.58
C SER A 57 11.05 3.93 19.55
N TYR A 58 10.35 4.98 19.11
CA TYR A 58 9.30 4.89 18.11
C TYR A 58 9.87 5.17 16.71
N THR A 59 9.54 4.33 15.74
CA THR A 59 9.72 4.64 14.33
C THR A 59 8.43 5.21 13.77
N LEU A 60 8.52 6.34 13.08
CA LEU A 60 7.37 7.09 12.59
C LEU A 60 7.26 6.95 11.06
N MET A 61 6.03 6.78 10.56
CA MET A 61 5.73 6.69 9.13
C MET A 61 4.79 7.82 8.72
N ASP A 62 5.11 8.51 7.64
CA ASP A 62 4.26 9.57 7.09
C ASP A 62 3.12 8.97 6.26
N LYS A 63 1.88 9.13 6.73
CA LYS A 63 0.67 8.65 6.04
C LYS A 63 0.35 9.44 4.78
N THR A 64 0.92 10.63 4.58
CA THR A 64 0.75 11.35 3.32
C THR A 64 1.46 10.62 2.18
N VAL A 65 2.53 9.87 2.47
CA VAL A 65 3.20 8.98 1.50
C VAL A 65 2.35 7.74 1.18
N ASP A 66 1.55 7.25 2.14
CA ASP A 66 0.65 6.10 1.92
C ASP A 66 -0.52 6.42 0.95
N LYS A 67 -0.93 7.70 0.86
CA LYS A 67 -1.83 8.15 -0.22
C LYS A 67 -1.16 8.16 -1.61
N PHE A 68 0.16 8.13 -1.69
CA PHE A 68 0.93 8.10 -2.95
C PHE A 68 1.50 6.72 -3.30
N CYS A 69 1.44 5.74 -2.38
CA CYS A 69 1.99 4.40 -2.64
C CYS A 69 1.00 3.50 -3.40
N LYS A 70 -0.32 3.78 -3.33
CA LYS A 70 -1.33 3.15 -4.20
C LYS A 70 -1.27 3.78 -5.59
N LYS A 71 -0.26 3.39 -6.34
CA LYS A 71 -0.15 3.73 -7.76
C LYS A 71 -1.14 2.86 -8.53
N HIS A 72 -2.12 3.51 -9.13
CA HIS A 72 -3.07 2.85 -10.03
C HIS A 72 -2.50 2.92 -11.44
N TYR A 73 -2.57 1.80 -12.14
CA TYR A 73 -2.08 1.66 -13.51
C TYR A 73 -3.20 1.08 -14.35
N GLU A 74 -3.32 1.55 -15.59
CA GLU A 74 -4.27 0.98 -16.53
C GLU A 74 -3.74 -0.35 -17.06
N ILE A 75 -4.64 -1.34 -17.08
CA ILE A 75 -4.33 -2.67 -17.60
C ILE A 75 -5.02 -2.84 -18.95
N GLN A 76 -4.35 -3.51 -19.88
CA GLN A 76 -4.93 -3.85 -21.17
C GLN A 76 -5.78 -5.12 -21.07
N ALA A 77 -5.27 -6.16 -20.41
CA ALA A 77 -5.98 -7.42 -20.22
C ALA A 77 -5.40 -8.28 -19.10
N VAL A 78 -6.23 -9.16 -18.56
CA VAL A 78 -5.77 -10.34 -17.79
C VAL A 78 -5.54 -11.48 -18.76
N LEU A 79 -4.31 -12.01 -18.76
CA LEU A 79 -3.86 -13.06 -19.70
C LEU A 79 -4.01 -14.46 -19.12
N ASP A 80 -3.76 -14.62 -17.82
CA ASP A 80 -3.87 -15.91 -17.16
C ASP A 80 -4.19 -15.79 -15.66
N HIS A 81 -4.49 -16.91 -15.01
CA HIS A 81 -4.61 -17.01 -13.56
C HIS A 81 -3.89 -18.25 -13.03
N LYS A 82 -3.44 -18.19 -11.78
CA LYS A 82 -2.88 -19.33 -11.04
C LYS A 82 -3.35 -19.32 -9.59
N GLY A 83 -3.28 -20.48 -8.93
CA GLY A 83 -3.65 -20.62 -7.53
C GLY A 83 -5.01 -21.29 -7.32
N SER A 84 -5.52 -21.15 -6.11
CA SER A 84 -6.79 -21.76 -5.67
C SER A 84 -7.92 -20.73 -5.67
N PRO A 85 -9.20 -21.14 -5.62
CA PRO A 85 -10.36 -20.23 -5.66
C PRO A 85 -10.31 -19.05 -4.68
N ASP A 86 -9.70 -19.28 -3.53
CA ASP A 86 -9.57 -18.29 -2.45
C ASP A 86 -8.32 -17.40 -2.57
N ASN A 87 -7.36 -17.78 -3.43
CA ASN A 87 -6.05 -17.13 -3.56
C ASN A 87 -5.60 -17.09 -5.03
N TYR A 88 -6.45 -16.57 -5.91
CA TYR A 88 -6.09 -16.38 -7.32
C TYR A 88 -5.12 -15.21 -7.49
N LEU A 89 -4.05 -15.49 -8.21
CA LEU A 89 -3.17 -14.47 -8.79
C LEU A 89 -3.46 -14.39 -10.29
N TYR A 90 -3.58 -13.19 -10.81
CA TYR A 90 -3.88 -12.92 -12.21
C TYR A 90 -2.65 -12.31 -12.89
N ASN A 91 -2.29 -12.86 -14.06
CA ASN A 91 -1.21 -12.32 -14.88
C ASN A 91 -1.72 -11.10 -15.65
N VAL A 92 -1.27 -9.93 -15.25
CA VAL A 92 -1.74 -8.63 -15.75
C VAL A 92 -0.85 -8.16 -16.88
N HIS A 93 -1.47 -7.81 -18.01
CA HIS A 93 -0.82 -7.09 -19.07
C HIS A 93 -1.10 -5.60 -18.95
N TRP A 94 -0.05 -4.82 -18.75
CA TRP A 94 -0.12 -3.38 -18.50
C TRP A 94 -0.33 -2.60 -19.79
N ASN A 95 -1.19 -1.58 -19.75
CA ASN A 95 -1.43 -0.74 -20.92
C ASN A 95 -0.17 0.08 -21.27
N GLY A 96 0.28 0.01 -22.53
CA GLY A 96 1.47 0.72 -23.01
C GLY A 96 2.80 -0.03 -22.83
N PHE A 97 2.77 -1.27 -22.34
CA PHE A 97 3.94 -2.14 -22.24
C PHE A 97 3.73 -3.40 -23.09
N ASP A 98 4.25 -3.42 -24.31
CA ASP A 98 4.01 -4.49 -25.28
C ASP A 98 4.78 -5.79 -24.95
N ASP A 99 5.79 -5.72 -24.07
CA ASP A 99 6.63 -6.84 -23.72
C ASP A 99 5.99 -7.70 -22.62
N LEU A 100 5.72 -8.97 -22.95
CA LEU A 100 5.10 -9.95 -22.04
C LEU A 100 5.92 -10.23 -20.77
N ILE A 101 7.22 -9.88 -20.77
CA ILE A 101 8.12 -10.05 -19.63
C ILE A 101 7.81 -9.03 -18.52
N GLU A 102 7.17 -7.91 -18.86
CA GLU A 102 6.77 -6.88 -17.88
C GLU A 102 5.46 -7.20 -17.17
N ASN A 103 4.79 -8.29 -17.55
CA ASN A 103 3.56 -8.71 -16.92
C ASN A 103 3.82 -9.21 -15.50
N THR A 104 2.97 -8.79 -14.56
CA THR A 104 3.09 -9.18 -13.16
C THR A 104 1.87 -9.96 -12.69
N TRP A 105 2.07 -10.77 -11.65
CA TRP A 105 1.02 -11.58 -11.05
C TRP A 105 0.41 -10.85 -9.86
N GLU A 106 -0.78 -10.30 -10.04
CA GLU A 106 -1.46 -9.49 -9.03
C GLU A 106 -2.62 -10.26 -8.37
N PRO A 107 -2.81 -10.14 -7.04
CA PRO A 107 -3.98 -10.68 -6.35
C PRO A 107 -5.24 -9.87 -6.70
N VAL A 108 -6.42 -10.49 -6.55
CA VAL A 108 -7.72 -9.81 -6.79
C VAL A 108 -7.89 -8.52 -5.98
N GLU A 109 -7.28 -8.46 -4.79
CA GLU A 109 -7.31 -7.28 -3.89
C GLU A 109 -6.60 -6.05 -4.47
N ASN A 110 -5.69 -6.23 -5.44
CA ASN A 110 -4.96 -5.14 -6.08
C ASN A 110 -5.74 -4.50 -7.24
N PHE A 111 -6.90 -5.05 -7.62
CA PHE A 111 -7.71 -4.53 -8.72
C PHE A 111 -8.80 -3.58 -8.21
N ASP A 112 -8.88 -2.38 -8.77
CA ASP A 112 -9.99 -1.45 -8.51
C ASP A 112 -11.32 -1.92 -9.11
N SER A 113 -11.27 -2.78 -10.14
CA SER A 113 -12.44 -3.29 -10.85
C SER A 113 -12.24 -4.72 -11.35
N THR A 114 -13.28 -5.54 -11.20
CA THR A 114 -13.32 -6.95 -11.65
C THR A 114 -13.57 -7.10 -13.15
N LYS A 115 -13.83 -6.02 -13.89
CA LYS A 115 -14.22 -6.06 -15.31
C LYS A 115 -13.26 -6.88 -16.18
N HIS A 116 -11.95 -6.69 -16.03
CA HIS A 116 -10.96 -7.42 -16.83
C HIS A 116 -10.85 -8.90 -16.44
N ILE A 117 -11.09 -9.23 -15.17
CA ILE A 117 -11.15 -10.60 -14.65
C ILE A 117 -12.39 -11.32 -15.22
N GLU A 118 -13.55 -10.66 -15.19
CA GLU A 118 -14.79 -11.19 -15.77
C GLU A 118 -14.66 -11.46 -17.27
N LEU A 119 -14.05 -10.52 -18.01
CA LEU A 119 -13.76 -10.70 -19.44
C LEU A 119 -12.84 -11.90 -19.69
N TYR A 120 -11.83 -12.10 -18.85
CA TYR A 120 -10.93 -13.26 -18.93
C TYR A 120 -11.69 -14.58 -18.71
N TRP A 121 -12.49 -14.69 -17.65
CA TRP A 121 -13.27 -15.89 -17.36
C TRP A 121 -14.37 -16.13 -18.42
N GLY A 122 -14.96 -15.08 -18.98
CA GLY A 122 -15.92 -15.18 -20.08
C GLY A 122 -15.30 -15.81 -21.34
N ARG A 123 -14.07 -15.40 -21.72
CA ARG A 123 -13.32 -16.02 -22.83
C ARG A 123 -13.02 -17.49 -22.54
N ARG A 124 -12.62 -17.81 -21.31
CA ARG A 124 -12.19 -19.16 -20.92
C ARG A 124 -13.36 -20.14 -20.75
N GLY A 125 -14.48 -19.69 -20.17
CA GLY A 125 -15.73 -20.45 -20.06
C GLY A 125 -16.40 -20.65 -21.42
N GLY A 126 -16.29 -19.67 -22.32
CA GLY A 126 -16.75 -19.77 -23.71
C GLY A 126 -15.93 -20.76 -24.57
N ALA A 127 -14.67 -21.05 -24.21
CA ALA A 127 -13.82 -21.97 -24.98
C ALA A 127 -14.30 -23.44 -24.94
N LYS A 128 -15.27 -23.80 -24.08
CA LYS A 128 -15.96 -25.10 -24.13
C LYS A 128 -17.06 -25.16 -25.21
N ALA A 129 -17.41 -24.03 -25.83
CA ALA A 129 -18.36 -23.94 -26.93
C ALA A 129 -17.73 -23.21 -28.13
N THR A 130 -17.44 -23.93 -29.20
CA THR A 130 -17.03 -23.44 -30.54
C THR A 130 -15.55 -23.12 -30.75
N GLY A 131 -14.80 -24.13 -31.17
CA GLY A 131 -13.73 -23.92 -32.14
C GLY A 131 -14.32 -23.39 -33.45
N LYS A 132 -14.39 -22.06 -33.60
CA LYS A 132 -14.47 -21.40 -34.91
C LYS A 132 -13.33 -20.40 -35.00
N ARG A 133 -12.21 -20.86 -35.55
CA ARG A 133 -11.16 -19.99 -36.11
C ARG A 133 -11.86 -18.95 -36.99
N ARG A 134 -11.78 -17.67 -36.64
CA ARG A 134 -12.12 -16.60 -37.59
C ARG A 134 -11.03 -16.65 -38.66
N LEU A 135 -11.37 -17.16 -39.84
CA LEU A 135 -10.51 -17.08 -41.01
C LEU A 135 -10.26 -15.59 -41.31
N ALA A 136 -8.99 -15.24 -41.52
CA ALA A 136 -8.59 -13.92 -41.98
C ALA A 136 -9.35 -13.57 -43.28
N PRO A 137 -9.73 -12.29 -43.49
CA PRO A 137 -10.39 -11.88 -44.71
C PRO A 137 -9.49 -12.20 -45.91
N LYS A 138 -10.07 -12.89 -46.89
CA LYS A 138 -9.40 -13.25 -48.13
C LYS A 138 -9.28 -11.99 -48.97
N THR A 139 -8.07 -11.45 -49.09
CA THR A 139 -7.75 -10.41 -50.07
C THR A 139 -8.07 -10.96 -51.47
N VAL A 140 -8.91 -10.25 -52.23
CA VAL A 140 -9.18 -10.50 -53.64
C VAL A 140 -8.69 -9.28 -54.42
N ASN A 141 -7.72 -9.57 -55.30
CA ASN A 141 -7.12 -8.79 -56.39
C ASN A 141 -6.55 -7.40 -56.08
#